data_AF-A0A4R8M424-F1
#
_entry.id   AF-A0A4R8M424-F1
#
_cell.length_a   1.000
_cell.length_b   1.000
_cell.length_c   1.000
_cell.angle_alpha   90.00
_cell.angle_beta   90.00
_cell.angle_gamma   90.00
#
_symmetry.space_group_name_H-M   'P 1'
#
loop_
_entity.id
_entity.type
_entity.pdbx_description
1 polymer ?
#
loop_
_entity_poly.entity_id
_entity_poly.type
_entity_poly.pdbx_seq_one_letter_code
_entity_poly.pdbx_strand_id
1 'polypeptide(L)'
;MNLDAIADFSFVRPLAPLLLLLLVLGAALPFLRRPGKERLFFAALGLFFFGASAVFLLMGQPLAALSVFFVPALLYGVFRKAGRKNK
;
A
#
# COMPACT_ATOMS: atom_id res chain seq x y z
N MET A 1 -22.35 12.17 -24.87
CA MET A 1 -21.54 11.47 -23.85
C MET A 1 -21.66 12.29 -22.57
N ASN A 2 -22.48 11.83 -21.62
CA ASN A 2 -22.83 12.61 -20.42
C ASN A 2 -21.63 12.70 -19.48
N LEU A 3 -21.10 13.91 -19.29
CA LEU A 3 -20.00 14.20 -18.36
C LEU A 3 -20.38 13.89 -16.91
N ASP A 4 -21.67 13.87 -16.58
CA ASP A 4 -22.19 13.50 -15.25
C ASP A 4 -21.96 12.03 -14.89
N ALA A 5 -21.89 11.13 -15.88
CA ALA A 5 -21.62 9.71 -15.63
C ALA A 5 -20.14 9.43 -15.33
N ILE A 6 -19.24 10.37 -15.65
CA ILE A 6 -17.79 10.27 -15.36
C ILE A 6 -17.48 10.77 -13.94
N ALA A 7 -18.36 11.58 -13.35
CA ALA A 7 -18.18 12.21 -12.05
C ALA A 7 -18.91 11.50 -10.89
N ASP A 8 -19.60 10.38 -11.16
CA ASP A 8 -20.35 9.67 -10.13
C ASP A 8 -19.43 8.75 -9.31
N PHE A 9 -18.51 9.34 -8.54
CA PHE A 9 -17.60 8.62 -7.64
C PHE A 9 -18.30 8.01 -6.41
N SER A 10 -19.61 7.80 -6.47
CA SER A 10 -20.42 7.18 -5.41
C SER A 10 -19.91 5.79 -5.01
N PHE A 11 -19.32 5.06 -5.96
CA PHE A 11 -18.65 3.77 -5.70
C PHE A 11 -17.32 3.90 -4.93
N VAL A 12 -16.69 5.07 -4.92
CA VAL A 12 -15.45 5.35 -4.17
C VAL A 12 -15.74 5.83 -2.75
N ARG A 13 -16.90 6.44 -2.49
CA ARG A 13 -17.31 6.88 -1.14
C ARG A 13 -17.13 5.83 -0.04
N PRO A 14 -17.56 4.56 -0.20
CA PRO A 14 -17.32 3.55 0.84
C PRO A 14 -15.83 3.19 1.00
N LEU A 15 -15.01 3.42 -0.03
CA LEU A 15 -13.56 3.21 0.02
C LEU A 15 -12.80 4.42 0.57
N ALA A 16 -13.43 5.60 0.65
CA ALA A 16 -12.83 6.84 1.14
C ALA A 16 -12.10 6.71 2.49
N PRO A 17 -12.65 6.07 3.55
CA PRO A 17 -11.92 5.89 4.80
C PRO A 17 -10.66 5.04 4.62
N LEU A 18 -10.71 4.01 3.76
CA LEU A 18 -9.56 3.16 3.49
C LEU A 18 -8.49 3.90 2.67
N LEU A 19 -8.91 4.68 1.67
CA LEU A 19 -8.02 5.52 0.86
C LEU A 19 -7.35 6.60 1.70
N LEU A 20 -8.09 7.24 2.63
CA LEU A 20 -7.55 8.22 3.56
C LEU A 20 -6.56 7.56 4.53
N LEU A 21 -6.86 6.37 5.04
CA LEU A 21 -5.95 5.59 5.86
C LEU A 21 -4.64 5.27 5.11
N LEU A 22 -4.73 4.84 3.85
CA LEU A 22 -3.56 4.61 3.00
C LEU A 22 -2.76 5.89 2.79
N LEU A 23 -3.42 7.02 2.57
CA LEU A 23 -2.76 8.31 2.37
C LEU A 23 -2.01 8.76 3.63
N VAL A 24 -2.60 8.58 4.81
CA VAL A 24 -1.96 8.85 6.11
C VAL A 24 -0.78 7.91 6.34
N LEU A 25 -0.93 6.61 6.09
CA LEU A 25 0.15 5.63 6.19
C LEU A 25 1.30 5.98 5.24
N GLY A 26 0.99 6.30 3.99
CA GLY A 26 1.92 6.75 2.96
C GLY A 26 2.69 8.01 3.35
N ALA A 27 1.99 9.00 3.93
CA ALA A 27 2.61 10.22 4.43
C ALA A 27 3.47 9.97 5.68
N ALA A 28 3.11 8.98 6.52
CA ALA A 28 3.86 8.62 7.73
C ALA A 28 5.13 7.81 7.45
N LEU A 29 5.13 7.01 6.37
CA LEU A 29 6.25 6.15 5.93
C LEU A 29 7.63 6.85 5.90
N PRO A 30 7.82 8.06 5.32
CA PRO A 30 9.11 8.75 5.35
C PRO A 30 9.58 9.13 6.76
N PHE A 31 8.66 9.45 7.67
CA PHE A 31 9.00 9.78 9.07
C PHE A 31 9.42 8.55 9.89
N LEU A 32 8.92 7.37 9.50
CA LEU A 32 9.24 6.07 10.11
C LEU A 32 10.59 5.49 9.63
N ARG A 33 11.14 5.99 8.52
CA ARG A 33 12.45 5.59 7.95
C ARG A 33 13.64 6.15 8.75
N ARG A 34 13.60 6.06 10.08
CA ARG A 34 14.70 6.45 10.98
C ARG A 34 15.49 5.21 11.43
N PRO A 35 16.84 5.31 11.55
CA PRO A 35 17.64 4.24 12.11
C PRO A 35 17.15 3.89 13.53
N GLY A 36 16.91 2.60 13.79
CA GLY A 36 16.34 2.10 15.06
C GLY A 36 14.82 1.89 15.09
N LYS A 37 14.06 2.36 14.09
CA LYS A 37 12.60 2.11 13.97
C LYS A 37 12.21 1.21 12.80
N GLU A 38 13.15 0.43 12.29
CA GLU A 38 12.97 -0.43 11.10
C GLU A 38 11.78 -1.38 11.24
N ARG A 39 11.58 -1.97 12.43
CA ARG A 39 10.44 -2.85 12.71
C ARG A 39 9.09 -2.14 12.56
N LEU A 40 8.98 -0.89 13.02
CA LEU A 40 7.77 -0.07 12.87
C LEU A 40 7.57 0.37 11.41
N PHE A 41 8.66 0.70 10.71
CA PHE A 41 8.62 1.02 9.29
C PHE A 41 8.10 -0.16 8.46
N PHE A 42 8.65 -1.37 8.66
CA PHE A 42 8.19 -2.56 7.96
C PHE A 42 6.76 -2.96 8.35
N ALA A 43 6.34 -2.76 9.61
CA ALA A 43 4.96 -2.99 10.03
C ALA A 43 3.99 -2.02 9.33
N ALA A 44 4.30 -0.72 9.30
CA ALA A 44 3.49 0.29 8.62
C ALA A 44 3.46 0.06 7.09
N LEU A 45 4.60 -0.33 6.51
CA LEU A 45 4.70 -0.70 5.10
C LEU A 45 3.81 -1.91 4.80
N GLY A 46 3.88 -2.96 5.64
CA GLY A 46 3.03 -4.14 5.49
C GLY A 46 1.55 -3.81 5.61
N LEU A 47 1.16 -2.98 6.58
CA LEU A 47 -0.21 -2.53 6.77
C LEU A 47 -0.72 -1.70 5.59
N PHE A 48 0.13 -0.83 5.03
CA PHE A 48 -0.18 -0.05 3.84
C PHE A 48 -0.45 -0.95 2.62
N PHE A 49 0.44 -1.90 2.32
CA PHE A 49 0.25 -2.79 1.18
C PHE A 49 -0.91 -3.77 1.38
N PHE A 50 -1.16 -4.22 2.61
CA PHE A 50 -2.34 -5.02 2.94
C PHE A 50 -3.63 -4.23 2.71
N GLY A 51 -3.71 -3.01 3.23
CA GLY A 51 -4.85 -2.10 3.00
C GLY A 51 -5.07 -1.83 1.51
N ALA A 52 -4.00 -1.60 0.75
CA ALA A 52 -4.07 -1.40 -0.69
C ALA A 52 -4.60 -2.66 -1.40
N SER A 53 -4.15 -3.85 -1.04
CA SER A 53 -4.69 -5.10 -1.61
C SER A 53 -6.18 -5.29 -1.28
N ALA A 54 -6.63 -4.89 -0.10
CA ALA A 54 -8.04 -4.96 0.29
C ALA A 54 -8.90 -4.03 -0.58
N VAL A 55 -8.40 -2.84 -0.96
CA VAL A 55 -9.09 -1.97 -1.94
C VAL A 55 -9.28 -2.70 -3.27
N PHE A 56 -8.21 -3.30 -3.80
CA PHE A 56 -8.28 -4.00 -5.09
C PHE A 56 -9.22 -5.23 -5.04
N LEU A 57 -9.28 -5.95 -3.92
CA LEU A 57 -10.25 -7.03 -3.73
C LEU A 57 -11.69 -6.50 -3.69
N LEU A 58 -11.94 -5.40 -2.98
CA LEU A 58 -13.26 -4.76 -2.91
C LEU A 58 -13.69 -4.18 -4.27
N MET A 59 -12.74 -3.80 -5.12
CA MET A 59 -12.98 -3.40 -6.51
C MET A 59 -13.17 -4.59 -7.48
N GLY A 60 -13.13 -5.84 -6.99
CA GLY A 60 -13.26 -7.03 -7.83
C GLY A 60 -12.04 -7.33 -8.70
N GLN A 61 -10.87 -6.81 -8.34
CA GLN A 61 -9.60 -6.99 -9.07
C GLN A 61 -8.61 -7.90 -8.28
N PRO A 62 -8.83 -9.22 -8.24
CA PRO A 62 -8.04 -10.13 -7.41
C PRO A 62 -6.58 -10.27 -7.88
N LEU A 63 -6.32 -10.19 -9.18
CA LEU A 63 -4.95 -10.25 -9.72
C LEU A 63 -4.11 -9.04 -9.27
N ALA A 64 -4.70 -7.83 -9.33
CA ALA A 64 -4.05 -6.61 -8.86
C ALA A 64 -3.81 -6.65 -7.34
N ALA A 65 -4.78 -7.17 -6.58
CA ALA A 65 -4.63 -7.34 -5.13
C ALA A 65 -3.45 -8.24 -4.76
N LEU A 66 -3.31 -9.38 -5.44
CA LEU A 66 -2.17 -10.29 -5.24
C LEU A 66 -0.85 -9.61 -5.58
N SER A 67 -0.76 -8.95 -6.74
CA SER A 67 0.45 -8.25 -7.15
C SER A 67 0.90 -7.24 -6.09
N VAL A 68 -0.02 -6.41 -5.59
CA VAL A 68 0.26 -5.39 -4.57
C VAL A 68 0.61 -6.03 -3.22
N PHE A 69 -0.05 -7.12 -2.83
CA PHE A 69 0.23 -7.84 -1.59
C PHE A 69 1.64 -8.45 -1.54
N PHE A 70 2.18 -8.90 -2.68
CA PHE A 70 3.53 -9.50 -2.74
C PHE A 70 4.66 -8.47 -2.87
N VAL A 71 4.38 -7.19 -3.15
CA VAL A 71 5.41 -6.14 -3.25
C VAL A 71 6.27 -6.01 -1.98
N PRO A 72 5.72 -5.98 -0.75
CA PRO A 72 6.52 -5.94 0.48
C PRO A 72 7.47 -7.12 0.61
N ALA A 73 7.03 -8.33 0.26
CA ALA A 73 7.85 -9.53 0.32
C ALA A 73 9.00 -9.49 -0.70
N LEU A 74 8.72 -8.99 -1.91
CA LEU A 74 9.74 -8.74 -2.94
C LEU A 74 10.74 -7.68 -2.49
N LEU A 75 10.28 -6.54 -1.96
CA LEU A 75 11.13 -5.48 -1.44
C LEU A 75 12.00 -6.00 -0.29
N TYR A 76 11.43 -6.74 0.66
CA TYR A 76 12.20 -7.37 1.74
C TYR A 76 13.26 -8.33 1.20
N GLY A 77 12.94 -9.15 0.21
CA GLY A 77 13.89 -10.03 -0.47
C GLY A 77 15.04 -9.25 -1.14
N VAL A 78 14.72 -8.17 -1.85
CA VAL A 78 15.70 -7.31 -2.51
C VAL A 78 16.60 -6.60 -1.49
N PHE A 79 16.04 -5.99 -0.44
CA PHE A 79 16.80 -5.31 0.61
C PHE A 79 17.68 -6.28 1.41
N ARG A 80 17.18 -7.48 1.73
CA ARG A 80 17.97 -8.53 2.40
C ARG A 80 19.13 -9.01 1.53
N LYS A 81 18.92 -9.13 0.22
CA LYS A 81 19.97 -9.56 -0.73
C LYS A 81 20.99 -8.44 -0.97
N ALA A 82 20.56 -7.19 -1.02
CA ALA A 82 21.42 -6.02 -1.15
C ALA A 82 22.30 -5.79 0.10
N GLY A 83 21.74 -5.96 1.31
CA GLY A 83 22.49 -5.87 2.56
C GLY A 83 23.56 -6.96 2.75
N ARG A 84 23.42 -8.11 2.05
CA ARG A 84 24.42 -9.19 2.05
C ARG A 84 25.59 -8.95 1.10
N LYS A 85 25.43 -8.07 0.11
CA LYS A 85 26.45 -7.75 -0.89
C LYS A 85 27.35 -6.59 -0.47
N ASN A 86 27.00 -5.91 0.62
CA ASN A 86 27.71 -4.76 1.18
C ASN A 86 28.41 -5.09 2.52
N LYS A 87 28.57 -6.38 2.82
CA LYS A 87 29.40 -6.95 3.87
C LYS A 87 30.46 -7.83 3.22
#